data_AF-A0A916S5S3-F1
#
_entry.id   AF-A0A916S5S3-F1
#
_cell.length_a   1.000
_cell.length_b   1.000
_cell.length_c   1.000
_cell.angle_alpha   90.00
_cell.angle_beta   90.00
_cell.angle_gamma   90.00
#
_symmetry.space_group_name_H-M   'P 1'
#
loop_
_entity.id
_entity.type
_entity.pdbx_description
1 polymer ?
#
loop_
_entity_poly.entity_id
_entity_poly.type
_entity_poly.pdbx_seq_one_letter_code
_entity_poly.pdbx_strand_id
1 'polypeptide(L)'
;MKKRVDAVMQAARQSGLIGEKSGRIAGRISPVLVEEAKKATGLQSDTELLEFALANVALKDDFAKEFKKLKGTIDPTLDLEF
;
A
#
# COMPACT_ATOMS: atom_id res chain seq x y z
N MET A 1 0.06 -7.86 -9.15
CA MET A 1 -0.06 -6.50 -8.55
C MET A 1 -1.47 -6.09 -8.14
N LYS A 2 -2.53 -6.36 -8.90
CA LYS A 2 -3.92 -5.95 -8.56
C LYS A 2 -4.34 -6.33 -7.14
N LYS A 3 -4.06 -7.58 -6.73
CA LYS A 3 -4.25 -8.09 -5.36
C LYS A 3 -3.61 -7.23 -4.25
N ARG A 4 -2.46 -6.59 -4.51
CA ARG A 4 -1.78 -5.74 -3.51
C ARG A 4 -2.51 -4.41 -3.34
N VAL A 5 -2.92 -3.79 -4.45
CA VAL A 5 -3.69 -2.54 -4.42
C VAL A 5 -5.00 -2.78 -3.68
N ASP A 6 -5.71 -3.85 -4.01
CA ASP A 6 -6.96 -4.22 -3.36
C ASP A 6 -6.78 -4.44 -1.85
N ALA A 7 -5.74 -5.18 -1.44
CA ALA A 7 -5.44 -5.43 -0.03
C ALA A 7 -5.16 -4.15 0.76
N VAL A 8 -4.33 -3.24 0.22
CA VAL A 8 -4.02 -1.96 0.86
C VAL A 8 -5.27 -1.09 0.96
N MET A 9 -6.06 -1.00 -0.10
CA MET A 9 -7.29 -0.19 -0.10
C MET A 9 -8.35 -0.77 0.83
N GLN A 10 -8.42 -2.10 0.97
CA GLN A 10 -9.28 -2.77 1.95
C GLN A 10 -8.84 -2.46 3.38
N ALA A 11 -7.54 -2.58 3.68
CA ALA A 11 -6.99 -2.22 4.99
C ALA A 11 -7.25 -0.74 5.33
N ALA A 12 -7.06 0.16 4.36
CA ALA A 12 -7.32 1.58 4.55
C ALA A 12 -8.81 1.87 4.85
N ARG A 13 -9.74 1.16 4.21
CA ARG A 13 -11.18 1.24 4.52
C ARG A 13 -11.49 0.72 5.92
N GLN A 14 -10.92 -0.43 6.30
CA GLN A 14 -11.12 -1.02 7.63
C GLN A 14 -10.57 -0.12 8.75
N SER A 15 -9.46 0.57 8.49
CA SER A 15 -8.87 1.54 9.40
C SER A 15 -9.54 2.93 9.38
N GLY A 16 -10.63 3.11 8.61
CA GLY A 16 -11.36 4.38 8.54
C GLY A 16 -10.63 5.51 7.79
N LEU A 17 -9.56 5.21 7.06
CA LEU A 17 -8.78 6.20 6.30
C LEU A 17 -9.44 6.59 4.97
N ILE A 18 -10.31 5.72 4.44
CA ILE A 18 -11.05 5.97 3.21
C ILE A 18 -12.52 6.22 3.57
N GLY A 19 -12.97 7.46 3.39
CA GLY A 19 -14.32 7.92 3.65
C GLY A 19 -14.84 8.85 2.56
N GLU A 20 -15.68 9.81 2.92
CA GLU A 20 -16.22 10.79 1.98
C GLU A 20 -15.12 11.71 1.43
N LYS A 21 -15.12 11.93 0.11
CA LYS A 21 -14.09 12.71 -0.59
C LYS A 21 -14.40 14.20 -0.52
N SER A 22 -14.02 14.86 0.57
CA SER A 22 -14.33 16.29 0.80
C SER A 22 -13.13 17.24 0.66
N GLY A 23 -11.90 16.72 0.73
CA GLY A 23 -10.67 17.51 0.65
C GLY A 23 -10.02 17.48 -0.74
N ARG A 24 -9.34 18.57 -1.13
CA ARG A 24 -8.51 18.62 -2.34
C ARG A 24 -7.04 18.74 -1.99
N ILE A 25 -6.21 17.89 -2.59
CA ILE A 25 -4.75 17.95 -2.54
C ILE A 25 -4.25 18.30 -3.94
N ALA A 26 -3.38 19.31 -4.06
CA ALA A 26 -2.79 19.72 -5.33
C ALA A 26 -1.28 19.97 -5.16
N GLY A 27 -0.50 19.58 -6.17
CA GLY A 27 0.96 19.75 -6.20
C GLY A 27 1.53 19.44 -7.58
N ARG A 28 2.72 19.97 -7.89
CA ARG A 28 3.42 19.62 -9.12
C ARG A 28 4.11 18.27 -8.93
N ILE A 29 3.84 17.34 -9.84
CA ILE A 29 4.40 15.98 -9.82
C ILE A 29 4.99 15.71 -11.21
N SER A 30 6.12 15.00 -11.26
CA SER A 30 6.71 14.57 -12.53
C SER A 30 5.74 13.64 -13.26
N PRO A 31 5.38 13.91 -14.53
CA PRO A 31 4.45 13.07 -15.29
C PRO A 31 5.00 11.65 -15.49
N VAL A 32 6.32 11.51 -15.64
CA VAL A 32 6.97 10.19 -15.76
C VAL A 32 6.76 9.35 -14.51
N LEU A 33 6.79 9.97 -13.33
CA LEU A 33 6.54 9.28 -12.07
C LEU A 33 5.09 8.77 -11.98
N VAL A 34 4.13 9.60 -12.41
CA VAL A 34 2.71 9.22 -12.43
C VAL A 34 2.49 8.03 -13.35
N GLU A 35 3.02 8.08 -14.57
CA GLU A 35 2.87 7.01 -15.56
C GLU A 35 3.47 5.68 -15.08
N GLU A 36 4.69 5.69 -14.55
CA GLU A 36 5.31 4.47 -14.02
C GLU A 36 4.54 3.91 -12.81
N ALA A 37 4.02 4.78 -11.94
CA ALA A 37 3.19 4.36 -10.82
C ALA A 37 1.85 3.76 -11.27
N LYS A 38 1.21 4.31 -12.32
CA LYS A 38 0.02 3.73 -12.95
C LYS A 38 0.30 2.35 -13.56
N LYS A 39 1.41 2.19 -14.28
CA LYS A 39 1.82 0.89 -14.82
C LYS A 39 2.06 -0.14 -13.72
N ALA A 40 2.74 0.26 -12.63
CA ALA A 40 3.06 -0.62 -11.52
C ALA A 40 1.82 -1.05 -10.72
N THR A 41 0.83 -0.17 -10.56
CA THR A 41 -0.38 -0.42 -9.76
C THR A 41 -1.54 -0.95 -10.59
N GLY A 42 -1.58 -0.65 -11.89
CA GLY A 42 -2.73 -0.84 -12.77
C GLY A 42 -3.84 0.21 -12.63
N LEU A 43 -3.67 1.19 -11.73
CA LEU A 43 -4.62 2.28 -11.52
C LEU A 43 -4.58 3.26 -12.68
N GLN A 44 -5.75 3.72 -13.11
CA GLN A 44 -5.88 4.69 -14.22
C GLN A 44 -6.21 6.11 -13.71
N SER A 45 -6.88 6.19 -12.55
CA SER A 45 -7.28 7.43 -11.92
C SER A 45 -6.16 8.00 -11.05
N ASP A 46 -5.81 9.27 -11.28
CA ASP A 46 -4.83 10.00 -10.46
C ASP A 46 -5.29 10.09 -9.00
N THR A 47 -6.60 10.25 -8.77
CA THR A 47 -7.19 10.28 -7.44
C THR A 47 -7.03 8.94 -6.74
N GLU A 48 -7.31 7.83 -7.42
CA GLU A 48 -7.12 6.49 -6.82
C GLU A 48 -5.64 6.19 -6.58
N LEU A 49 -4.76 6.60 -7.49
CA LEU A 49 -3.33 6.46 -7.33
C LEU A 49 -2.82 7.23 -6.11
N LEU A 50 -3.32 8.45 -5.91
CA LEU A 50 -2.98 9.29 -4.76
C LEU A 50 -3.53 8.70 -3.46
N GLU A 51 -4.78 8.24 -3.43
CA GLU A 51 -5.38 7.58 -2.27
C GLU A 51 -4.60 6.31 -1.89
N PHE A 52 -4.23 5.49 -2.88
CA PHE A 52 -3.39 4.31 -2.66
C PHE A 52 -2.00 4.68 -2.12
N ALA A 53 -1.35 5.69 -2.68
CA ALA A 53 -0.03 6.14 -2.21
C ALA A 53 -0.10 6.63 -0.75
N LEU A 54 -1.09 7.46 -0.43
CA LEU A 54 -1.31 7.95 0.93
C LEU A 54 -1.69 6.83 1.89
N ALA A 55 -2.54 5.89 1.46
CA ALA A 55 -2.88 4.70 2.23
C ALA A 55 -1.64 3.87 2.58
N ASN A 56 -0.71 3.64 1.65
CA ASN A 56 0.54 2.93 1.94
C ASN A 56 1.41 3.67 2.97
N VAL A 57 1.39 5.00 2.99
CA VAL A 57 2.16 5.80 3.96
C VAL A 57 1.47 5.83 5.34
N ALA A 58 0.14 5.94 5.33
CA ALA A 58 -0.69 6.08 6.53
C ALA A 58 -0.92 4.74 7.25
N LEU A 59 -1.08 3.66 6.48
CA LEU A 59 -0.93 2.30 6.96
C LEU A 59 0.55 2.08 7.23
N LYS A 60 1.04 2.67 8.33
CA LYS A 60 2.25 2.19 9.00
C LYS A 60 1.92 0.78 9.46
N ASP A 61 2.09 -0.17 8.55
CA ASP A 61 2.06 -1.56 8.93
C ASP A 61 3.16 -1.69 9.98
N ASP A 62 2.80 -2.24 11.14
CA ASP A 62 3.79 -2.60 12.16
C ASP A 62 4.77 -3.63 11.58
N PHE A 63 4.70 -4.01 10.29
CA PHE A 63 5.67 -4.78 9.52
C PHE A 63 7.11 -4.60 10.00
N ALA A 64 7.68 -3.40 10.08
CA ALA A 64 9.09 -3.27 10.51
C ALA A 64 9.31 -3.75 11.97
N LYS A 65 8.30 -3.61 12.82
CA LYS A 65 8.28 -4.04 14.23
C LYS A 65 7.92 -5.52 14.37
N GLU A 66 6.89 -6.01 13.69
CA GLU A 66 6.49 -7.42 13.66
C GLU A 66 7.53 -8.29 12.94
N PHE A 67 8.10 -7.84 11.83
CA PHE A 67 9.21 -8.52 11.15
C PHE A 67 10.45 -8.61 12.04
N LYS A 68 10.73 -7.57 12.84
CA LYS A 68 11.78 -7.64 13.87
C LYS A 68 11.43 -8.64 14.98
N LYS A 69 10.17 -8.70 15.42
CA LYS A 69 9.72 -9.68 16.43
C LYS A 69 9.79 -11.12 15.91
N LEU A 70 9.47 -11.35 14.64
CA LEU A 70 9.49 -12.66 13.99
C LEU A 70 10.90 -13.11 13.59
N LYS A 71 11.90 -12.23 13.67
CA LYS A 71 13.28 -12.58 13.33
C LYS A 71 13.82 -13.61 14.33
N GLY A 72 14.10 -14.82 13.82
CA GLY A 72 14.65 -15.92 14.62
C GLY A 72 13.61 -16.72 15.41
N THR A 73 12.31 -16.47 15.21
CA THR A 73 11.24 -17.29 15.81
C THR A 73 10.81 -18.45 14.91
N ILE A 74 11.20 -18.44 13.62
CA ILE A 74 10.96 -19.56 12.70
C ILE A 74 12.16 -20.49 12.75
N ASP A 75 11.88 -21.78 12.93
CA ASP A 75 12.88 -22.85 12.92
C ASP A 75 13.60 -22.87 11.56
N PRO A 76 14.94 -22.73 11.50
CA PRO A 76 15.70 -22.77 10.26
C PRO A 76 15.60 -24.09 9.49
N THR A 77 15.17 -25.16 10.18
CA THR A 77 15.01 -26.50 9.62
C THR A 77 13.57 -26.81 9.22
N LEU A 78 12.66 -25.84 9.36
CA LEU A 78 11.29 -25.97 8.92
C LEU A 78 11.25 -26.22 7.41
N ASP A 79 10.72 -27.37 7.03
CA ASP A 79 10.51 -27.72 5.64
C ASP A 79 9.37 -26.86 5.06
N LEU A 80 9.69 -26.06 4.05
CA LEU A 80 8.78 -25.12 3.38
C LEU A 80 8.36 -25.62 2.00
N GLU A 81 8.59 -26.90 1.70
CA GLU A 81 8.15 -27.51 0.45
C GLU A 81 6.60 -27.58 0.41
N PHE A 82 6.01 -26.96 -0.61
CA PHE A 82 4.58 -27.01 -0.96
C PHE A 82 4.43 -27.52 -2.39
#